data_AF-A0A1J3GD24-F1
#
_entry.id   AF-A0A1J3GD24-F1
#
_cell.length_a   1.000
_cell.length_b   1.000
_cell.length_c   1.000
_cell.angle_alpha   90.00
_cell.angle_beta   90.00
_cell.angle_gamma   90.00
#
_symmetry.space_group_name_H-M   'P 1'
#
loop_
_entity.id
_entity.type
_entity.pdbx_description
1 polymer ?
#
loop_
_entity_poly.entity_id
_entity_poly.type
_entity_poly.pdbx_seq_one_letter_code
_entity_poly.pdbx_strand_id
1 'polypeptide(L)'
;LLELEQECLDIYNKKVEKTRKYRAELQGTLAQAEAEIASLMSALGENVSFPRKEGSLKEQISTVKPVLEDLLMRKDLRWKEISETLTQITEISSNIAGNDYPVSSGPEVDDSDLTQRKLDELRAHLQDLRNEKAVRLQKVNSYVNAV
;
A
#
# COMPACT_ATOMS: atom_id res chain seq x y z
N LEU A 1 -16.14 -24.22 55.64
CA LEU A 1 -17.11 -23.36 54.91
C LEU A 1 -16.38 -22.19 54.27
N LEU A 2 -15.72 -21.33 55.06
CA LEU A 2 -14.89 -20.20 54.59
C LEU A 2 -13.83 -20.56 53.53
N GLU A 3 -13.12 -21.67 53.69
CA GLU A 3 -12.06 -22.08 52.75
C GLU A 3 -12.60 -22.44 51.35
N LEU A 4 -13.75 -23.13 51.30
CA LEU A 4 -14.46 -23.43 50.06
C LEU A 4 -14.99 -22.16 49.38
N GLU A 5 -15.51 -21.20 50.15
CA GLU A 5 -15.96 -19.91 49.62
C GLU A 5 -14.82 -19.11 49.02
N GLN A 6 -13.65 -19.11 49.67
CA GLN A 6 -12.45 -18.47 49.17
C GLN A 6 -11.95 -19.13 47.87
N GLU A 7 -11.94 -20.47 47.82
CA GLU A 7 -11.55 -21.20 46.61
C GLU A 7 -12.50 -20.92 45.43
N CYS A 8 -13.82 -20.88 45.68
CA CYS A 8 -14.81 -20.49 44.67
C CYS A 8 -14.57 -19.07 44.14
N LEU A 9 -14.27 -18.11 45.04
CA LEU A 9 -13.98 -16.73 44.68
C LEU A 9 -12.71 -16.63 43.84
N ASP A 10 -11.66 -17.37 44.19
CA ASP A 10 -10.40 -17.39 43.46
C ASP A 10 -10.56 -17.97 42.04
N ILE A 11 -11.34 -19.04 41.90
CA ILE A 11 -11.68 -19.63 40.59
C ILE A 11 -12.47 -18.63 39.74
N TYR A 12 -13.47 -17.97 40.33
CA TYR A 12 -14.27 -16.96 39.65
C TYR A 12 -13.40 -15.79 39.18
N ASN A 13 -12.57 -15.21 40.06
CA ASN A 13 -11.66 -14.12 39.74
C ASN A 13 -10.68 -14.51 38.62
N LYS A 14 -10.10 -15.71 38.68
CA LYS A 14 -9.25 -16.24 37.60
C LYS A 14 -9.99 -16.31 36.27
N LYS A 15 -11.26 -16.72 36.26
CA LYS A 15 -12.07 -16.80 35.04
C LYS A 15 -12.39 -15.41 34.49
N VAL A 16 -12.77 -14.47 35.35
CA VAL A 16 -13.02 -13.07 34.98
C VAL A 16 -11.77 -12.44 34.37
N GLU A 17 -10.61 -12.60 35.00
CA GLU A 17 -9.35 -12.04 34.50
C GLU A 17 -8.94 -12.66 33.15
N LYS A 18 -9.15 -13.97 32.96
CA LYS A 18 -8.94 -14.61 31.64
C LYS A 18 -9.84 -14.00 30.57
N THR A 19 -11.13 -13.83 30.85
CA THR A 19 -12.07 -13.21 29.90
C THR A 19 -11.73 -11.76 29.62
N ARG A 20 -11.30 -11.00 30.63
CA ARG A 20 -10.87 -9.60 30.49
C ARG A 20 -9.65 -9.48 29.58
N LYS A 21 -8.62 -10.30 29.80
CA LYS A 21 -7.41 -10.34 28.96
C LYS A 21 -7.75 -10.69 27.51
N TYR A 22 -8.52 -11.76 27.31
CA TYR A 22 -8.92 -12.18 25.97
C TYR A 22 -9.72 -11.10 25.23
N ARG A 23 -10.62 -10.40 25.92
CA ARG A 23 -11.36 -9.28 25.33
C ARG A 23 -10.43 -8.13 24.93
N ALA A 24 -9.46 -7.78 25.77
CA ALA A 24 -8.48 -6.74 25.48
C ALA A 24 -7.60 -7.10 24.27
N GLU A 25 -7.17 -8.37 24.15
CA GLU A 25 -6.45 -8.88 22.99
C GLU A 25 -7.26 -8.70 21.70
N LEU A 26 -8.53 -9.13 21.69
CA LEU A 26 -9.40 -8.97 20.52
C LEU A 26 -9.60 -7.49 20.14
N GLN A 27 -9.77 -6.61 21.13
CA GLN A 27 -9.86 -5.16 20.88
C GLN A 27 -8.58 -4.60 20.27
N GLY A 28 -7.41 -5.05 20.76
CA GLY A 28 -6.12 -4.67 20.22
C GLY A 28 -5.94 -5.13 18.77
N THR A 29 -6.28 -6.38 18.47
CA THR A 29 -6.22 -6.91 17.10
C THR A 29 -7.13 -6.13 16.15
N LEU A 30 -8.36 -5.83 16.58
CA LEU A 30 -9.30 -5.06 15.77
C LEU A 30 -8.78 -3.64 15.51
N ALA A 31 -8.34 -2.93 16.55
CA ALA A 31 -7.81 -1.57 16.42
C ALA A 31 -6.57 -1.51 15.52
N GLN A 32 -5.68 -2.50 15.62
CA GLN A 32 -4.51 -2.60 14.74
C GLN A 32 -4.91 -2.78 13.28
N ALA A 33 -5.85 -3.68 12.99
CA ALA A 33 -6.32 -3.91 11.62
C ALA A 33 -7.05 -2.68 11.05
N GLU A 34 -7.84 -1.97 11.85
CA GLU A 34 -8.49 -0.73 11.42
C GLU A 34 -7.50 0.40 11.14
N ALA A 35 -6.43 0.51 11.94
CA ALA A 35 -5.36 1.48 11.72
C ALA A 35 -4.57 1.17 10.45
N GLU A 36 -4.28 -0.10 10.19
CA GLU A 36 -3.61 -0.55 8.97
C GLU A 36 -4.46 -0.26 7.73
N ILE A 37 -5.77 -0.55 7.78
CA ILE A 37 -6.70 -0.19 6.72
C ILE A 37 -6.70 1.32 6.47
N ALA A 38 -6.74 2.15 7.52
CA ALA A 38 -6.72 3.61 7.36
C ALA A 38 -5.42 4.09 6.69
N SER A 39 -4.29 3.48 7.05
CA SER A 39 -2.99 3.75 6.42
C SER A 39 -2.98 3.38 4.94
N LEU A 40 -3.43 2.17 4.59
CA LEU A 40 -3.51 1.70 3.20
C LEU A 40 -4.48 2.54 2.36
N MET A 41 -5.64 2.91 2.90
CA MET A 41 -6.59 3.80 2.27
C MET A 41 -5.97 5.18 1.97
N SER A 42 -5.19 5.72 2.91
CA SER A 42 -4.46 6.97 2.71
C SER A 42 -3.40 6.86 1.62
N ALA A 43 -2.59 5.79 1.64
CA ALA A 43 -1.54 5.56 0.65
C ALA A 43 -2.10 5.35 -0.77
N LEU A 44 -3.20 4.60 -0.89
CA LEU A 44 -3.88 4.34 -2.17
C LEU A 44 -4.76 5.52 -2.64
N GLY A 45 -5.13 6.42 -1.74
CA GLY A 45 -6.12 7.48 -2.00
C GLY A 45 -7.53 6.94 -2.21
N GLU A 46 -7.85 5.81 -1.60
CA GLU A 46 -9.10 5.07 -1.83
C GLU A 46 -9.96 5.07 -0.56
N ASN A 47 -11.28 5.15 -0.72
CA ASN A 47 -12.22 5.11 0.40
C ASN A 47 -13.02 3.81 0.40
N VAL A 48 -12.68 2.88 1.31
CA VAL A 48 -13.36 1.59 1.45
C VAL A 48 -14.29 1.62 2.65
N SER A 49 -15.57 1.35 2.42
CA SER A 49 -16.56 1.22 3.48
C SER A 49 -16.71 -0.24 3.91
N PHE A 50 -16.71 -0.49 5.21
CA PHE A 50 -17.05 -1.77 5.82
C PHE A 50 -17.86 -1.54 7.10
N PRO A 51 -18.78 -2.45 7.47
CA PRO A 51 -19.67 -2.25 8.61
C PRO A 51 -18.85 -2.32 9.90
N ARG A 52 -18.59 -1.16 10.53
CA ARG A 52 -17.65 -1.06 11.65
C ARG A 52 -18.18 -1.48 13.01
N LYS A 53 -19.48 -1.77 13.19
CA LYS A 53 -20.09 -1.72 14.54
C LYS A 53 -21.18 -2.73 14.87
N GLU A 54 -21.35 -3.78 14.08
CA GLU A 54 -22.38 -4.79 14.35
C GLU A 54 -21.75 -6.13 14.72
N GLY A 55 -22.29 -6.78 15.77
CA GLY A 55 -21.82 -8.08 16.24
C GLY A 55 -20.69 -8.05 17.28
N SER A 56 -20.27 -9.24 17.66
CA SER A 56 -19.15 -9.52 18.57
C SER A 56 -17.80 -9.09 17.99
N LEU A 57 -16.79 -8.92 18.85
CA LEU A 57 -15.43 -8.58 18.41
C LEU A 57 -14.87 -9.60 17.40
N LYS A 58 -15.24 -10.88 17.52
CA LYS A 58 -14.84 -11.91 16.57
C LYS A 58 -15.44 -11.68 15.18
N GLU A 59 -16.73 -11.39 15.12
CA GLU A 59 -17.44 -11.10 13.86
C GLU A 59 -16.90 -9.83 13.19
N GLN A 60 -16.59 -8.79 13.99
CA GLN A 60 -15.97 -7.57 13.50
C GLN A 60 -14.57 -7.87 12.91
N ILE A 61 -13.73 -8.63 13.61
CA ILE A 61 -12.42 -9.06 13.08
C ILE A 61 -12.58 -9.87 11.79
N SER A 62 -13.52 -10.82 11.75
CA SER A 62 -13.82 -11.61 10.55
C SER A 62 -14.28 -10.76 9.36
N THR A 63 -14.92 -9.63 9.63
CA THR A 63 -15.37 -8.67 8.60
C THR A 63 -14.22 -7.80 8.10
N VAL A 64 -13.35 -7.35 9.01
CA VAL A 64 -12.20 -6.47 8.70
C VAL A 64 -11.11 -7.22 7.93
N LYS A 65 -10.88 -8.49 8.25
CA LYS A 65 -9.83 -9.31 7.64
C LYS A 65 -9.82 -9.33 6.10
N PRO A 66 -10.93 -9.67 5.39
CA PRO A 66 -10.93 -9.67 3.93
C PRO A 66 -10.72 -8.28 3.32
N VAL A 67 -11.15 -7.21 4.01
CA VAL A 67 -10.94 -5.82 3.55
C VAL A 67 -9.45 -5.47 3.59
N LEU A 68 -8.76 -5.88 4.66
CA LEU A 68 -7.32 -5.68 4.78
C LEU A 68 -6.56 -6.48 3.71
N GLU A 69 -6.91 -7.75 3.50
CA GLU A 69 -6.30 -8.61 2.47
C GLU A 69 -6.46 -8.01 1.06
N ASP A 70 -7.65 -7.50 0.74
CA ASP A 70 -7.91 -6.85 -0.56
C ASP A 70 -7.12 -5.53 -0.73
N LEU A 71 -7.01 -4.71 0.32
CA LEU A 71 -6.21 -3.48 0.28
C LEU A 71 -4.71 -3.76 0.11
N LEU A 72 -4.19 -4.80 0.77
CA LEU A 72 -2.79 -5.23 0.60
C LEU A 72 -2.53 -5.70 -0.83
N MET A 73 -3.44 -6.51 -1.40
CA MET A 73 -3.34 -6.93 -2.80
C MET A 73 -3.36 -5.72 -3.76
N ARG A 74 -4.24 -4.74 -3.53
CA ARG A 74 -4.29 -3.51 -4.33
C ARG A 74 -3.01 -2.69 -4.20
N LYS A 75 -2.44 -2.57 -2.99
CA LYS A 75 -1.11 -1.95 -2.78
C LYS A 75 -0.05 -2.62 -3.64
N ASP A 76 0.05 -3.94 -3.61
CA ASP A 76 1.08 -4.67 -4.36
C ASP A 76 0.93 -4.49 -5.89
N LEU A 77 -0.31 -4.53 -6.40
CA LEU A 77 -0.59 -4.28 -7.81
C LEU A 77 -0.21 -2.85 -8.22
N ARG A 78 -0.61 -1.85 -7.42
CA ARG A 78 -0.33 -0.44 -7.69
C ARG A 78 1.17 -0.15 -7.65
N TRP A 79 1.87 -0.74 -6.69
CA TRP A 79 3.32 -0.64 -6.59
C TRP A 79 4.02 -1.20 -7.82
N LYS A 80 3.59 -2.38 -8.29
CA LYS A 80 4.12 -3.00 -9.51
C LYS A 80 3.98 -2.07 -10.71
N GLU A 81 2.80 -1.46 -10.92
CA GLU A 81 2.57 -0.53 -12.03
C GLU A 81 3.45 0.73 -11.93
N ILE A 82 3.60 1.31 -10.73
CA ILE A 82 4.45 2.47 -10.49
C ILE A 82 5.93 2.14 -10.76
N SER A 83 6.41 1.02 -10.23
CA SER A 83 7.80 0.56 -10.38
C SER A 83 8.17 0.28 -11.85
N GLU A 84 7.27 -0.36 -12.60
CA GLU A 84 7.43 -0.59 -14.03
C GLU A 84 7.46 0.74 -14.81
N THR A 85 6.59 1.69 -14.46
CA THR A 85 6.55 3.02 -15.09
C THR A 85 7.82 3.82 -14.83
N LEU A 86 8.32 3.82 -13.59
CA LEU A 86 9.56 4.50 -13.21
C LEU A 86 10.79 3.90 -13.88
N THR A 87 10.83 2.57 -14.03
CA THR A 87 11.89 1.89 -14.79
C THR A 87 11.91 2.37 -16.23
N GLN A 88 10.74 2.44 -16.90
CA GLN A 88 10.63 2.93 -18.27
C GLN A 88 11.01 4.42 -18.40
N ILE A 89 10.61 5.26 -17.44
CA ILE A 89 11.01 6.68 -17.39
C ILE A 89 12.54 6.78 -17.34
N THR A 90 13.16 6.01 -16.44
CA THR A 90 14.62 6.01 -16.24
C THR A 90 15.35 5.58 -17.52
N GLU A 91 14.89 4.51 -18.15
CA GLU A 91 15.47 3.99 -19.39
C GLU A 91 15.33 4.97 -20.57
N ILE A 92 14.17 5.60 -20.74
CA ILE A 92 14.00 6.59 -21.82
C ILE A 92 14.83 7.84 -21.55
N SER A 93 14.87 8.30 -20.29
CA SER A 93 15.64 9.47 -19.90
C SER A 93 17.15 9.28 -20.15
N SER A 94 17.70 8.11 -19.79
CA SER A 94 19.12 7.81 -20.06
C SER A 94 19.43 7.75 -21.56
N ASN A 95 18.54 7.13 -22.34
CA ASN A 95 18.66 7.10 -23.80
C ASN A 95 18.64 8.51 -24.42
N ILE A 96 17.78 9.40 -23.91
CA ILE A 96 17.67 10.79 -24.36
C ILE A 96 18.91 11.61 -23.97
N ALA A 97 19.47 11.38 -22.78
CA ALA A 97 20.65 12.10 -22.28
C ALA A 97 21.96 11.73 -22.98
N GLY A 98 21.99 10.60 -23.71
CA GLY A 98 23.22 9.99 -24.20
C GLY A 98 23.85 9.19 -23.05
N ASN A 99 24.09 7.90 -23.29
CA ASN A 99 24.37 6.86 -22.30
C ASN A 99 25.73 6.99 -21.56
N ASP A 100 26.28 8.21 -21.43
CA ASP A 100 27.62 8.51 -20.90
C ASP A 100 27.68 8.62 -19.36
N TYR A 101 26.54 8.49 -18.68
CA TYR A 101 26.48 8.51 -17.22
C TYR A 101 25.87 7.20 -16.71
N PRO A 102 26.61 6.38 -15.93
CA PRO A 102 25.96 5.29 -15.21
C PRO A 102 24.93 5.93 -14.29
N VAL A 103 23.66 5.58 -14.51
CA VAL A 103 22.52 6.05 -13.70
C VAL A 103 22.75 5.56 -12.27
N SER A 104 23.43 6.39 -11.49
CA SER A 104 23.67 6.14 -10.08
C SER A 104 22.36 6.36 -9.37
N SER A 105 21.77 5.24 -8.94
CA SER A 105 20.55 5.14 -8.15
C SER A 105 19.30 5.52 -8.94
N GLY A 106 18.47 4.52 -9.24
CA GLY A 106 17.11 4.74 -9.72
C GLY A 106 16.33 5.67 -8.78
N PRO A 107 15.24 6.28 -9.24
CA PRO A 107 14.46 7.22 -8.43
C PRO A 107 14.19 6.59 -7.06
N GLU A 108 14.54 7.30 -5.97
CA GLU A 108 14.11 6.93 -4.63
C GLU A 108 12.58 6.93 -4.67
N VAL A 109 12.01 5.74 -4.84
CA VAL A 109 10.58 5.58 -5.00
C VAL A 109 9.99 5.75 -3.61
N ASP A 110 9.44 6.93 -3.38
CA ASP A 110 8.62 7.21 -2.22
C ASP A 110 7.40 6.28 -2.23
N ASP A 111 7.46 5.20 -1.43
CA ASP A 111 6.40 4.19 -1.29
C ASP A 111 5.19 4.72 -0.48
N SER A 112 5.17 6.01 -0.15
CA SER A 112 4.10 6.62 0.65
C SER A 112 2.90 7.10 -0.20
N ASP A 113 3.10 7.47 -1.46
CA ASP A 113 2.03 7.93 -2.37
C ASP A 113 1.80 6.93 -3.51
N LEU A 114 0.84 6.04 -3.31
CA LEU A 114 0.37 5.05 -4.28
C LEU A 114 -0.97 5.47 -4.92
N THR A 115 -1.29 6.77 -4.87
CA THR A 115 -2.57 7.26 -5.38
C THR A 115 -2.68 7.07 -6.90
N GLN A 116 -3.90 6.92 -7.40
CA GLN A 116 -4.14 6.83 -8.85
C GLN A 116 -3.62 8.08 -9.59
N ARG A 117 -3.80 9.24 -8.96
CA ARG A 117 -3.27 10.53 -9.46
C ARG A 117 -1.77 10.47 -9.68
N LYS A 118 -1.00 9.97 -8.70
CA LYS A 118 0.46 9.85 -8.82
C LYS A 118 0.87 8.95 -9.99
N LEU A 119 0.18 7.82 -10.15
CA LEU A 119 0.41 6.93 -11.29
C LEU A 119 0.09 7.59 -12.64
N ASP A 120 -0.99 8.36 -12.72
CA ASP A 120 -1.36 9.08 -13.94
C ASP A 120 -0.34 10.18 -14.28
N GLU A 121 0.19 10.90 -13.28
CA GLU A 121 1.28 11.86 -13.45
C GLU A 121 2.54 11.19 -14.02
N LEU A 122 2.93 10.03 -13.50
CA LEU A 122 4.06 9.26 -14.01
C LEU A 122 3.83 8.78 -15.45
N ARG A 123 2.62 8.32 -15.77
CA ARG A 123 2.25 7.91 -17.14
C ARG A 123 2.29 9.07 -18.11
N ALA A 124 1.82 10.25 -17.71
CA ALA A 124 1.90 11.47 -18.52
C ALA A 124 3.36 11.85 -18.79
N HIS A 125 4.20 11.85 -17.76
CA HIS A 125 5.63 12.13 -17.92
C HIS A 125 6.33 11.13 -18.86
N LEU A 126 6.03 9.83 -18.71
CA LEU A 126 6.54 8.80 -19.62
C LEU A 126 6.12 9.05 -21.07
N GLN A 127 4.88 9.50 -21.30
CA GLN A 127 4.39 9.82 -22.63
C GLN A 127 5.12 11.02 -23.25
N ASP A 128 5.38 12.06 -22.46
CA ASP A 128 6.14 13.23 -22.91
C ASP A 128 7.57 12.85 -23.32
N LEU A 129 8.24 12.00 -22.54
CA LEU A 129 9.57 11.48 -22.87
C LEU A 129 9.57 10.65 -24.16
N ARG A 130 8.54 9.81 -24.37
CA ARG A 130 8.37 9.05 -25.63
C ARG A 130 8.21 9.98 -26.82
N ASN A 131 7.41 11.02 -26.68
CA ASN A 131 7.21 12.03 -27.73
C ASN A 131 8.51 12.77 -28.04
N GLU A 132 9.25 13.19 -27.02
CA GLU A 132 10.55 13.85 -27.19
C GLU A 132 11.54 12.95 -27.94
N LYS A 133 11.67 11.68 -27.51
CA LYS A 133 12.53 10.70 -28.19
C LYS A 133 12.15 10.55 -29.66
N ALA A 134 10.85 10.48 -29.98
CA ALA A 134 10.38 10.39 -31.36
C ALA A 134 10.74 11.62 -32.20
N VAL A 135 10.55 12.83 -31.66
CA VAL A 135 10.91 14.09 -32.33
C VAL A 135 12.41 14.16 -32.59
N ARG A 136 13.25 13.82 -31.60
CA ARG A 136 14.71 13.78 -31.76
C ARG A 136 15.13 12.79 -32.84
N LEU A 137 14.54 11.59 -32.85
CA LEU A 137 14.83 10.57 -33.85
C LEU A 137 14.43 11.01 -35.27
N GLN A 138 13.27 11.63 -35.43
CA GLN A 138 12.83 12.19 -36.71
C GLN A 138 13.83 13.25 -37.21
N LYS A 139 14.29 14.13 -36.32
CA LYS A 139 15.30 15.16 -36.65
C LYS A 139 16.62 14.53 -37.10
N VAL A 140 17.11 13.52 -36.38
CA VAL A 140 18.34 12.78 -36.78
C VAL A 140 18.16 12.14 -38.16
N ASN A 141 17.06 11.44 -38.40
CA ASN A 141 16.78 10.82 -39.71
C ASN A 141 16.72 11.85 -40.84
N SER A 142 16.17 13.04 -40.59
CA SER A 142 16.14 14.11 -41.60
C SER A 142 17.53 14.60 -41.98
N TYR A 143 18.47 14.67 -41.03
CA TYR A 143 19.86 15.03 -41.33
C TYR A 143 20.59 13.91 -42.07
N VAL A 144 20.38 12.65 -41.68
CA VAL A 144 21.00 11.49 -42.35
C VAL A 144 20.52 11.36 -43.80
N ASN A 145 19.25 11.64 -44.09
CA ASN A 145 18.69 11.56 -45.43
C ASN A 145 18.99 12.79 -46.31
N ALA A 146 19.47 13.89 -45.73
CA ALA A 146 19.83 15.12 -46.44
C ALA A 146 21.31 15.16 -46.89
N VAL A 147 22.09 14.15 -46.49
CA VAL A 147 23.50 13.94 -46.87
C VAL A 147 23.56 12.83 -47.91
#